data_AF-A0A925NHX9-F1
#
_entry.id   AF-A0A925NHX9-F1
#
_cell.length_a   1.000
_cell.length_b   1.000
_cell.length_c   1.000
_cell.angle_alpha   90.00
_cell.angle_beta   90.00
_cell.angle_gamma   90.00
#
_symmetry.space_group_name_H-M   'P 1'
#
loop_
_entity.id
_entity.type
_entity.pdbx_description
1 polymer ?
#
loop_
_entity_poly.entity_id
_entity_poly.type
_entity_poly.pdbx_seq_one_letter_code
_entity_poly.pdbx_strand_id
1 'polypeptide(L)'
;MSKPVLHDHDGHVDDILSAVLLWLAPEVDLQAVGITNGDCFADQAYSAMVKIATYLDLEGAEIAVCEDPVPQPFPDNWRKESFIINELPLFGEIELRKLYQPSRGRRTDAVFYDCLNNTRTPMTIVTTGPLTNIAALLKQNPELKSKVEEIVIMGGAFNVPGNVQEESHDGTAEWNIYADPEAFKTTLDLKIPLKLIPLDVTNQLPVTKDFLTLLEANS
;
A
#
# COMPACT_ATOMS: atom_id res chain seq x y z
N MET A 1 18.72 13.04 8.19
CA MET A 1 17.33 13.53 8.12
C MET A 1 16.50 12.36 7.61
N SER A 2 15.32 12.15 8.21
CA SER A 2 14.37 11.14 7.73
C SER A 2 13.90 11.50 6.31
N LYS A 3 13.55 10.48 5.51
CA LYS A 3 13.09 10.64 4.13
C LYS A 3 11.56 10.75 4.11
N PRO A 4 10.98 11.77 3.46
CA PRO A 4 9.53 11.85 3.35
C PRO A 4 8.99 10.74 2.43
N VAL A 5 8.04 9.97 2.93
CA VAL A 5 7.45 8.81 2.25
C VAL A 5 5.94 8.93 2.17
N LEU A 6 5.39 8.53 1.02
CA LEU A 6 3.98 8.19 0.83
C LEU A 6 3.89 6.68 0.60
N HIS A 7 2.96 6.00 1.26
CA HIS A 7 2.77 4.54 1.09
C HIS A 7 1.36 4.26 0.57
N ASP A 8 1.24 3.70 -0.63
CA ASP A 8 -0.02 3.24 -1.21
C ASP A 8 -0.06 1.70 -1.18
N HIS A 9 -1.06 1.13 -0.52
CA HIS A 9 -1.15 -0.30 -0.28
C HIS A 9 -2.57 -0.80 -0.50
N ASP A 10 -2.80 -2.10 -0.63
CA ASP A 10 -4.11 -2.67 -0.89
C ASP A 10 -4.63 -3.62 0.19
N GLY A 11 -4.07 -3.51 1.40
CA GLY A 11 -4.81 -3.73 2.64
C GLY A 11 -4.84 -5.17 3.12
N HIS A 12 -3.99 -6.03 2.55
CA HIS A 12 -3.71 -7.35 3.09
C HIS A 12 -2.81 -7.26 4.34
N VAL A 13 -2.51 -8.40 4.95
CA VAL A 13 -1.74 -8.50 6.20
C VAL A 13 -0.33 -7.94 6.04
N ASP A 14 0.34 -8.24 4.94
CA ASP A 14 1.70 -7.77 4.65
C ASP A 14 1.76 -6.27 4.34
N ASP A 15 0.74 -5.71 3.70
CA ASP A 15 0.57 -4.27 3.49
C ASP A 15 0.48 -3.50 4.79
N ILE A 16 -0.41 -3.96 5.68
CA ILE A 16 -0.64 -3.34 6.98
C ILE A 16 0.63 -3.42 7.82
N LEU A 17 1.31 -4.57 7.82
CA LEU A 17 2.60 -4.72 8.48
C LEU A 17 3.64 -3.75 7.88
N SER A 18 3.70 -3.62 6.56
CA SER A 18 4.60 -2.71 5.86
C SER A 18 4.32 -1.25 6.25
N ALA A 19 3.06 -0.83 6.34
CA ALA A 19 2.67 0.50 6.77
C ALA A 19 3.14 0.78 8.20
N VAL A 20 2.93 -0.16 9.14
CA VAL A 20 3.40 -0.04 10.53
C VAL A 20 4.92 0.03 10.60
N LEU A 21 5.64 -0.79 9.84
CA LEU A 21 7.10 -0.78 9.81
C LEU A 21 7.65 0.54 9.25
N LEU A 22 7.05 1.09 8.20
CA LEU A 22 7.39 2.41 7.67
C LEU A 22 7.12 3.52 8.70
N TRP A 23 6.04 3.41 9.48
CA TRP A 23 5.67 4.38 10.50
C TRP A 23 6.65 4.41 11.67
N LEU A 24 7.19 3.24 12.04
CA LEU A 24 8.11 3.08 13.16
C LEU A 24 9.59 3.30 12.78
N ALA A 25 9.93 3.27 11.49
CA ALA A 25 11.30 3.40 11.02
C ALA A 25 11.86 4.83 11.24
N PRO A 26 12.93 5.02 12.04
CA PRO A 26 13.44 6.36 12.38
C PRO A 26 14.04 7.13 11.17
N GLU A 27 14.40 6.42 10.11
CA GLU A 27 14.88 6.99 8.84
C GLU A 27 13.74 7.39 7.89
N VAL A 28 12.49 7.05 8.21
CA VAL A 28 11.30 7.36 7.42
C VAL A 28 10.49 8.45 8.10
N ASP A 29 10.05 9.41 7.30
CA ASP A 29 9.04 10.39 7.68
C ASP A 29 7.78 10.06 6.87
N LEU A 30 6.93 9.19 7.43
CA LEU A 30 5.71 8.72 6.76
C LEU A 30 4.66 9.83 6.82
N GLN A 31 4.30 10.36 5.65
CA GLN A 31 3.45 11.54 5.54
C GLN A 31 1.99 11.16 5.31
N ALA A 32 1.74 10.09 4.54
CA ALA A 32 0.41 9.55 4.34
C ALA A 32 0.45 8.06 3.97
N VAL A 33 -0.64 7.38 4.31
CA VAL A 33 -0.96 6.00 3.94
C VAL A 33 -2.22 6.02 3.08
N GLY A 34 -2.12 5.57 1.84
CA GLY A 34 -3.21 5.44 0.89
C GLY A 34 -3.64 3.98 0.75
N ILE A 35 -4.96 3.75 0.68
CA ILE A 35 -5.52 2.41 0.52
C ILE A 35 -6.18 2.29 -0.85
N THR A 36 -5.67 1.36 -1.65
CA THR A 36 -6.17 0.98 -2.98
C THR A 36 -7.13 -0.19 -2.85
N ASN A 37 -8.21 -0.20 -3.65
CA ASN A 37 -9.19 -1.29 -3.68
C ASN A 37 -8.70 -2.52 -4.47
N GLY A 38 -7.50 -3.02 -4.14
CA GLY A 38 -6.85 -4.20 -4.71
C GLY A 38 -7.22 -5.47 -3.93
N ASP A 39 -6.26 -6.06 -3.21
CA ASP A 39 -6.42 -7.27 -2.39
C ASP A 39 -7.20 -7.06 -1.07
N CYS A 40 -8.10 -6.09 -1.06
CA CYS A 40 -9.04 -5.85 0.02
C CYS A 40 -10.37 -5.31 -0.46
N PHE A 41 -11.32 -5.24 0.47
CA PHE A 41 -12.35 -4.19 0.45
C PHE A 41 -11.80 -2.94 1.13
N ALA A 42 -11.60 -1.88 0.36
CA ALA A 42 -10.87 -0.68 0.79
C ALA A 42 -11.46 0.03 2.02
N ASP A 43 -12.78 0.03 2.17
CA ASP A 43 -13.48 0.60 3.33
C ASP A 43 -13.17 -0.16 4.63
N GLN A 44 -13.07 -1.49 4.54
CA GLN A 44 -12.70 -2.36 5.65
C GLN A 44 -11.22 -2.22 5.99
N ALA A 45 -10.35 -2.19 4.97
CA ALA A 45 -8.91 -1.97 5.16
C ALA A 45 -8.61 -0.59 5.77
N TYR A 46 -9.33 0.45 5.37
CA TYR A 46 -9.26 1.78 5.99
C TYR A 46 -9.63 1.74 7.46
N SER A 47 -10.77 1.11 7.77
CA SER A 47 -11.22 0.97 9.16
C SER A 47 -10.23 0.18 10.01
N ALA A 48 -9.65 -0.89 9.46
CA ALA A 48 -8.60 -1.66 10.10
C ALA A 48 -7.34 -0.83 10.36
N MET A 49 -6.84 -0.10 9.36
CA MET A 49 -5.63 0.72 9.49
C MET A 49 -5.80 1.83 10.54
N VAL A 50 -6.98 2.47 10.58
CA VAL A 50 -7.34 3.45 11.62
C VAL A 50 -7.32 2.84 13.03
N LYS A 51 -7.89 1.64 13.20
CA LYS A 51 -7.89 0.92 14.48
C LYS A 51 -6.47 0.52 14.89
N ILE A 52 -5.65 0.05 13.95
CA ILE A 52 -4.25 -0.34 14.18
C ILE A 52 -3.41 0.87 14.58
N ALA A 53 -3.49 1.97 13.83
CA ALA A 53 -2.78 3.20 14.17
C ALA A 53 -3.18 3.72 15.56
N THR A 54 -4.48 3.66 15.89
CA THR A 54 -4.96 4.02 17.23
C THR A 54 -4.41 3.08 18.30
N TYR A 55 -4.43 1.76 18.06
CA TYR A 55 -4.02 0.74 19.02
C TYR A 55 -2.53 0.83 19.34
N LEU A 56 -1.71 1.08 18.30
CA LEU A 56 -0.26 1.18 18.40
C LEU A 56 0.24 2.59 18.76
N ASP A 57 -0.65 3.55 19.04
CA ASP A 57 -0.29 4.94 19.34
C ASP A 57 0.57 5.58 18.22
N LEU A 58 0.23 5.28 16.96
CA LEU A 58 0.89 5.86 15.79
C LEU A 58 0.27 7.22 15.47
N GLU A 59 1.12 8.20 15.19
CA GLU A 59 0.73 9.58 14.84
C GLU A 59 1.57 10.11 13.67
N GLY A 60 1.09 11.18 13.03
CA GLY A 60 1.86 11.93 12.04
C GLY A 60 1.43 11.69 10.60
N ALA A 61 1.21 10.43 10.20
CA ALA A 61 0.70 10.12 8.86
C ALA A 61 -0.83 10.19 8.81
N GLU A 62 -1.36 10.76 7.73
CA GLU A 62 -2.79 10.71 7.44
C GLU A 62 -3.14 9.42 6.69
N ILE A 63 -4.23 8.76 7.09
CA ILE A 63 -4.75 7.57 6.43
C ILE A 63 -5.85 7.99 5.45
N ALA A 64 -5.73 7.55 4.19
CA ALA A 64 -6.60 7.88 3.08
C ALA A 64 -7.09 6.61 2.37
N VAL A 65 -8.18 6.72 1.61
CA VAL A 65 -8.79 5.55 0.96
C VAL A 65 -9.33 5.88 -0.43
N CYS A 66 -9.18 4.95 -1.37
CA CYS A 66 -9.80 5.00 -2.68
C CYS A 66 -10.61 3.71 -2.90
N GLU A 67 -11.94 3.83 -2.98
CA GLU A 67 -12.85 2.70 -3.20
C GLU A 67 -13.05 2.40 -4.71
N ASP A 68 -12.42 3.18 -5.60
CA ASP A 68 -12.55 2.99 -7.04
C ASP A 68 -12.01 1.59 -7.42
N PRO A 69 -12.73 0.82 -8.25
CA PRO A 69 -12.32 -0.55 -8.57
C PRO A 69 -11.07 -0.56 -9.45
N VAL A 70 -10.19 -1.53 -9.21
CA VAL A 70 -9.11 -1.86 -10.16
C VAL A 70 -9.66 -2.65 -11.35
N PRO A 71 -9.08 -2.52 -12.56
CA PRO A 71 -9.59 -3.19 -13.77
C PRO A 71 -9.73 -4.71 -13.66
N GLN A 72 -8.73 -5.38 -13.08
CA GLN A 72 -8.75 -6.82 -12.82
C GLN A 72 -8.76 -7.04 -11.30
N PRO A 73 -9.93 -7.20 -10.67
CA PRO A 73 -10.02 -7.34 -9.22
C PRO A 73 -9.37 -8.63 -8.74
N PHE A 74 -8.79 -8.58 -7.55
CA PHE A 74 -8.30 -9.76 -6.84
C PHE A 74 -9.44 -10.72 -6.50
N PRO A 75 -9.15 -12.02 -6.24
CA PRO A 75 -10.15 -12.98 -5.82
C PRO A 75 -10.90 -12.53 -4.55
N ASP A 76 -12.24 -12.55 -4.60
CA ASP A 76 -13.10 -12.10 -3.50
C ASP A 76 -12.80 -12.77 -2.14
N ASN A 77 -12.32 -14.02 -2.15
CA ASN A 77 -11.97 -14.73 -0.92
C ASN A 77 -10.70 -14.17 -0.25
N TRP A 78 -9.76 -13.63 -1.01
CA TRP A 78 -8.57 -12.95 -0.47
C TRP A 78 -8.95 -11.56 0.03
N ARG A 79 -9.68 -10.80 -0.80
CA ARG A 79 -10.17 -9.47 -0.45
C ARG A 79 -11.00 -9.44 0.84
N LYS A 80 -11.73 -10.51 1.13
CA LYS A 80 -12.53 -10.67 2.37
C LYS A 80 -11.69 -10.71 3.64
N GLU A 81 -10.38 -10.95 3.57
CA GLU A 81 -9.51 -10.91 4.74
C GLU A 81 -9.50 -9.54 5.41
N SER A 82 -9.74 -8.45 4.68
CA SER A 82 -9.85 -7.12 5.28
C SER A 82 -10.99 -6.99 6.30
N PHE A 83 -12.08 -7.76 6.15
CA PHE A 83 -13.13 -7.84 7.19
C PHE A 83 -12.62 -8.53 8.45
N ILE A 84 -11.83 -9.60 8.29
CA ILE A 84 -11.25 -10.34 9.43
C ILE A 84 -10.29 -9.44 10.18
N ILE A 85 -9.42 -8.73 9.46
CA ILE A 85 -8.46 -7.81 10.06
C ILE A 85 -9.22 -6.69 10.78
N ASN A 86 -10.22 -6.07 10.15
CA ASN A 86 -11.00 -4.99 10.75
C ASN A 86 -11.73 -5.41 12.05
N GLU A 87 -12.07 -6.68 12.20
CA GLU A 87 -12.80 -7.24 13.35
C GLU A 87 -11.90 -8.02 14.32
N LEU A 88 -10.58 -7.79 14.28
CA LEU A 88 -9.66 -8.45 15.22
C LEU A 88 -10.07 -8.18 16.68
N PRO A 89 -10.09 -9.21 17.55
CA PRO A 89 -10.50 -9.06 18.95
C PRO A 89 -9.73 -8.00 19.73
N LEU A 90 -8.50 -7.70 19.29
CA LEU A 90 -7.63 -6.70 19.92
C LEU A 90 -8.19 -5.27 19.85
N PHE A 91 -9.16 -5.00 18.96
CA PHE A 91 -9.80 -3.68 18.83
C PHE A 91 -11.01 -3.46 19.75
N GLY A 92 -11.40 -4.45 20.56
CA GLY A 92 -12.66 -4.51 21.33
C GLY A 92 -13.31 -3.17 21.71
N GLU A 93 -12.73 -2.44 22.66
CA GLU A 93 -13.24 -1.13 23.13
C GLU A 93 -12.25 0.01 22.80
N ILE A 94 -11.74 0.06 21.57
CA ILE A 94 -10.81 1.13 21.20
C ILE A 94 -11.54 2.46 20.96
N GLU A 95 -11.15 3.50 21.72
CA GLU A 95 -11.56 4.87 21.42
C GLU A 95 -10.72 5.43 20.28
N LEU A 96 -11.33 5.59 19.11
CA LEU A 96 -10.65 6.15 17.94
C LEU A 96 -10.19 7.59 18.20
N ARG A 97 -8.93 7.89 17.89
CA ARG A 97 -8.39 9.25 18.04
C ARG A 97 -9.06 10.23 17.08
N LYS A 98 -9.07 11.50 17.48
CA LYS A 98 -9.63 12.60 16.66
C LYS A 98 -8.98 12.72 15.28
N LEU A 99 -7.69 12.39 15.16
CA LEU A 99 -6.99 12.37 13.87
C LEU A 99 -7.52 11.28 12.91
N TYR A 100 -8.18 10.25 13.46
CA TYR A 100 -8.61 9.06 12.73
C TYR A 100 -10.12 8.81 12.85
N GLN A 101 -10.94 9.86 13.07
CA GLN A 101 -12.38 9.68 13.23
C GLN A 101 -13.01 8.95 12.02
N PRO A 102 -14.04 8.10 12.23
CA PRO A 102 -14.69 7.31 11.19
C PRO A 102 -15.63 8.13 10.28
N SER A 103 -15.32 9.39 9.99
CA SER A 103 -15.79 9.97 8.72
C SER A 103 -15.08 9.22 7.60
N ARG A 104 -15.76 8.97 6.47
CA ARG A 104 -15.09 8.45 5.27
C ARG A 104 -13.81 9.25 5.05
N GLY A 105 -12.66 8.56 5.10
CA GLY A 105 -11.36 9.19 4.96
C GLY A 105 -11.27 10.02 3.68
N ARG A 106 -10.32 10.96 3.62
CA ARG A 106 -10.08 11.68 2.37
C ARG A 106 -9.65 10.68 1.29
N ARG A 107 -9.95 11.01 0.03
CA ARG A 107 -9.51 10.18 -1.09
C ARG A 107 -7.98 10.16 -1.17
N THR A 108 -7.40 8.99 -1.47
CA THR A 108 -5.95 8.82 -1.57
C THR A 108 -5.30 9.83 -2.51
N ASP A 109 -5.93 10.07 -3.67
CA ASP A 109 -5.47 11.05 -4.66
C ASP A 109 -5.34 12.48 -4.07
N ALA A 110 -6.33 12.93 -3.31
CA ALA A 110 -6.35 14.25 -2.69
C ALA A 110 -5.29 14.40 -1.59
N VAL A 111 -5.13 13.39 -0.73
CA VAL A 111 -4.11 13.43 0.34
C VAL A 111 -2.71 13.43 -0.26
N PHE A 112 -2.45 12.55 -1.24
CA PHE A 112 -1.14 12.46 -1.87
C PHE A 112 -0.82 13.72 -2.69
N TYR A 113 -1.82 14.31 -3.35
CA TYR A 113 -1.67 15.62 -3.99
C TYR A 113 -1.21 16.68 -2.98
N ASP A 114 -1.89 16.79 -1.83
CA ASP A 114 -1.53 17.78 -0.81
C ASP A 114 -0.11 17.58 -0.27
N CYS A 115 0.29 16.33 -0.02
CA CYS A 115 1.66 16.03 0.43
C CYS A 115 2.69 16.44 -0.63
N LEU A 116 2.52 16.01 -1.88
CA LEU A 116 3.46 16.32 -2.98
C LEU A 116 3.48 17.82 -3.33
N ASN A 117 2.34 18.50 -3.26
CA ASN A 117 2.26 19.92 -3.57
C ASN A 117 2.92 20.78 -2.48
N ASN A 118 2.80 20.38 -1.21
CA ASN A 118 3.34 21.13 -0.08
C ASN A 118 4.76 20.70 0.33
N THR A 119 5.29 19.62 -0.22
CA THR A 119 6.64 19.15 0.13
C THR A 119 7.74 20.13 -0.30
N ARG A 120 8.74 20.26 0.58
CA ARG A 120 9.97 21.04 0.32
C ARG A 120 11.06 20.22 -0.36
N THR A 121 10.99 18.90 -0.28
CA THR A 121 11.96 17.96 -0.85
C THR A 121 11.23 16.84 -1.57
N PRO A 122 11.77 16.30 -2.68
CA PRO A 122 11.17 15.16 -3.36
C PRO A 122 10.89 13.99 -2.41
N MET A 123 9.71 13.36 -2.57
CA MET A 123 9.23 12.27 -1.72
C MET A 123 9.44 10.92 -2.39
N THR A 124 9.66 9.89 -1.60
CA THR A 124 9.60 8.51 -2.10
C THR A 124 8.17 8.00 -2.02
N ILE A 125 7.65 7.40 -3.09
CA ILE A 125 6.37 6.71 -3.07
C ILE A 125 6.67 5.21 -2.97
N VAL A 126 6.13 4.53 -1.98
CA VAL A 126 6.18 3.08 -1.84
C VAL A 126 4.81 2.53 -2.20
N THR A 127 4.75 1.54 -3.09
CA THR A 127 3.50 0.92 -3.53
C THR A 127 3.56 -0.58 -3.30
N THR A 128 2.67 -1.11 -2.47
CA THR A 128 2.55 -2.56 -2.22
C THR A 128 1.30 -3.19 -2.80
N GLY A 129 0.40 -2.37 -3.37
CA GLY A 129 -0.74 -2.80 -4.18
C GLY A 129 -0.70 -2.29 -5.64
N PRO A 130 -1.82 -2.36 -6.37
CA PRO A 130 -1.94 -1.88 -7.75
C PRO A 130 -1.67 -0.39 -7.89
N LEU A 131 -0.99 0.00 -8.99
CA LEU A 131 -0.55 1.38 -9.23
C LEU A 131 -1.65 2.36 -9.66
N THR A 132 -2.92 1.96 -9.64
CA THR A 132 -4.07 2.71 -10.18
C THR A 132 -4.14 4.13 -9.62
N ASN A 133 -4.05 4.30 -8.29
CA ASN A 133 -4.08 5.60 -7.64
C ASN A 133 -2.90 6.49 -8.05
N ILE A 134 -1.69 5.93 -8.02
CA ILE A 134 -0.44 6.66 -8.31
C ILE A 134 -0.38 7.09 -9.77
N ALA A 135 -0.72 6.17 -10.69
CA ALA A 135 -0.75 6.45 -12.11
C ALA A 135 -1.79 7.53 -12.44
N ALA A 136 -3.00 7.44 -11.87
CA ALA A 136 -4.04 8.44 -12.08
C ALA A 136 -3.61 9.82 -11.56
N LEU A 137 -3.10 9.90 -10.32
CA LEU A 137 -2.65 11.15 -9.70
C LEU A 137 -1.57 11.85 -10.55
N LEU A 138 -0.50 11.14 -10.92
CA LEU A 138 0.64 11.72 -11.62
C LEU A 138 0.38 11.95 -13.12
N LYS A 139 -0.60 11.25 -13.70
CA LYS A 139 -1.09 11.53 -15.06
C LYS A 139 -1.93 12.81 -15.10
N GLN A 140 -2.78 13.02 -14.11
CA GLN A 140 -3.64 14.20 -14.01
C GLN A 140 -2.86 15.46 -13.58
N ASN A 141 -1.78 15.28 -12.81
CA ASN A 141 -0.98 16.36 -12.20
C ASN A 141 0.50 16.22 -12.58
N PRO A 142 0.86 16.40 -13.87
CA PRO A 142 2.20 16.12 -14.37
C PRO A 142 3.31 17.00 -13.74
N GLU A 143 2.98 18.15 -13.17
CA GLU A 143 3.89 19.01 -12.42
C GLU A 143 4.42 18.35 -11.13
N LEU A 144 3.63 17.45 -10.53
CA LEU A 144 4.01 16.73 -9.31
C LEU A 144 5.13 15.70 -9.55
N LYS A 145 5.42 15.33 -10.80
CA LYS A 145 6.51 14.39 -11.11
C LYS A 145 7.87 14.87 -10.58
N SER A 146 8.09 16.19 -10.59
CA SER A 146 9.30 16.82 -10.04
C SER A 146 9.41 16.77 -8.50
N LYS A 147 8.31 16.37 -7.83
CA LYS A 147 8.19 16.21 -6.38
C LYS A 147 8.35 14.76 -5.95
N VAL A 148 8.53 13.83 -6.88
CA VAL A 148 8.75 12.41 -6.61
C VAL A 148 10.21 12.07 -6.88
N GLU A 149 10.91 11.61 -5.85
CA GLU A 149 12.31 11.17 -5.95
C GLU A 149 12.39 9.82 -6.67
N GLU A 150 11.63 8.84 -6.18
CA GLU A 150 11.53 7.51 -6.75
C GLU A 150 10.18 6.88 -6.38
N ILE A 151 9.76 5.88 -7.17
CA ILE A 151 8.64 5.00 -6.85
C ILE A 151 9.19 3.59 -6.63
N VAL A 152 9.04 3.08 -5.41
CA VAL A 152 9.38 1.70 -5.03
C VAL A 152 8.13 0.85 -5.14
N ILE A 153 8.18 -0.20 -5.95
CA ILE A 153 7.00 -0.95 -6.38
C ILE A 153 7.20 -2.42 -6.01
N MET A 154 6.33 -2.97 -5.16
CA MET A 154 6.16 -4.43 -5.08
C MET A 154 5.40 -4.87 -6.33
N GLY A 155 6.08 -5.59 -7.22
CA GLY A 155 5.41 -6.17 -8.37
C GLY A 155 6.34 -6.64 -9.47
N GLY A 156 5.76 -7.46 -10.35
CA GLY A 156 6.44 -8.10 -11.47
C GLY A 156 7.12 -9.44 -11.14
N ALA A 157 7.38 -10.20 -12.19
CA ALA A 157 8.09 -11.48 -12.16
C ALA A 157 8.93 -11.59 -13.44
N PHE A 158 10.25 -11.71 -13.32
CA PHE A 158 11.16 -11.64 -14.47
C PHE A 158 11.76 -13.00 -14.83
N ASN A 159 12.37 -13.68 -13.86
CA ASN A 159 13.03 -14.99 -14.05
C ASN A 159 12.34 -16.11 -13.27
N VAL A 160 11.15 -15.84 -12.75
CA VAL A 160 10.30 -16.78 -12.02
C VAL A 160 8.90 -16.77 -12.65
N PRO A 161 8.09 -17.84 -12.47
CA PRO A 161 6.69 -17.81 -12.83
C PRO A 161 5.94 -16.68 -12.10
N GLY A 162 4.87 -16.19 -12.72
CA GLY A 162 3.93 -15.28 -12.07
C GLY A 162 3.11 -15.99 -10.99
N ASN A 163 2.31 -15.21 -10.26
CA ASN A 163 1.39 -15.71 -9.23
C ASN A 163 -0.10 -15.59 -9.64
N VAL A 164 -0.39 -15.11 -10.85
CA VAL A 164 -1.74 -15.05 -11.43
C VAL A 164 -2.08 -16.37 -12.12
N GLN A 165 -3.14 -17.05 -11.69
CA GLN A 165 -3.61 -18.33 -12.26
C GLN A 165 -5.07 -18.22 -12.73
N GLU A 166 -5.37 -17.20 -13.52
CA GLU A 166 -6.69 -16.96 -14.10
C GLU A 166 -6.85 -17.67 -15.46
N GLU A 167 -8.07 -18.13 -15.79
CA GLU A 167 -8.34 -18.88 -17.03
C GLU A 167 -7.93 -18.12 -18.31
N SER A 168 -7.95 -16.78 -18.25
CA SER A 168 -7.60 -15.88 -19.36
C SER A 168 -6.14 -15.45 -19.38
N HIS A 169 -5.29 -15.96 -18.47
CA HIS A 169 -3.90 -15.55 -18.32
C HIS A 169 -2.93 -16.76 -18.43
N ASP A 170 -1.72 -16.54 -18.94
CA ASP A 170 -0.72 -17.59 -19.21
C ASP A 170 0.19 -17.93 -18.01
N GLY A 171 -0.15 -17.45 -16.81
CA GLY A 171 0.63 -17.66 -15.60
C GLY A 171 1.92 -16.83 -15.46
N THR A 172 2.22 -15.87 -16.35
CA THR A 172 3.48 -15.11 -16.26
C THR A 172 3.38 -13.78 -15.49
N ALA A 173 2.17 -13.34 -15.13
CA ALA A 173 1.97 -12.05 -14.48
C ALA A 173 2.02 -12.14 -12.95
N GLU A 174 2.42 -11.03 -12.36
CA GLU A 174 2.32 -10.79 -10.93
C GLU A 174 1.04 -9.98 -10.64
N TRP A 175 0.34 -10.30 -9.55
CA TRP A 175 -0.99 -9.78 -9.21
C TRP A 175 -1.11 -8.25 -9.19
N ASN A 176 -0.20 -7.52 -8.55
CA ASN A 176 -0.27 -6.04 -8.49
C ASN A 176 -0.18 -5.41 -9.89
N ILE A 177 0.68 -5.96 -10.75
CA ILE A 177 0.78 -5.51 -12.14
C ILE A 177 -0.41 -6.00 -12.99
N TYR A 178 -0.91 -7.21 -12.75
CA TYR A 178 -2.07 -7.77 -13.45
C TYR A 178 -3.38 -7.05 -13.13
N ALA A 179 -3.52 -6.56 -11.89
CA ALA A 179 -4.68 -5.82 -11.43
C ALA A 179 -4.94 -4.56 -12.27
N ASP A 180 -3.86 -3.84 -12.63
CA ASP A 180 -3.92 -2.67 -13.51
C ASP A 180 -2.65 -2.50 -14.36
N PRO A 181 -2.52 -3.25 -15.47
CA PRO A 181 -1.33 -3.17 -16.33
C PRO A 181 -1.24 -1.82 -17.06
N GLU A 182 -2.36 -1.13 -17.27
CA GLU A 182 -2.37 0.20 -17.89
C GLU A 182 -1.82 1.28 -16.94
N ALA A 183 -2.12 1.17 -15.64
CA ALA A 183 -1.52 2.01 -14.62
C ALA A 183 -0.01 1.76 -14.53
N PHE A 184 0.44 0.51 -14.52
CA PHE A 184 1.89 0.22 -14.54
C PHE A 184 2.57 0.80 -15.78
N LYS A 185 1.99 0.61 -16.97
CA LYS A 185 2.50 1.22 -18.21
C LYS A 185 2.56 2.75 -18.10
N THR A 186 1.51 3.37 -17.58
CA THR A 186 1.46 4.82 -17.36
C THR A 186 2.61 5.26 -16.46
N THR A 187 2.86 4.54 -15.36
CA THR A 187 3.97 4.81 -14.44
C THR A 187 5.33 4.73 -15.12
N LEU A 188 5.57 3.73 -15.99
CA LEU A 188 6.79 3.62 -16.82
C LEU A 188 6.97 4.82 -17.77
N ASP A 189 5.86 5.37 -18.26
CA ASP A 189 5.85 6.52 -19.16
C ASP A 189 6.08 7.85 -18.42
N LEU A 190 5.97 7.90 -17.07
CA LEU A 190 6.22 9.11 -16.27
C LEU A 190 7.70 9.53 -16.24
N LYS A 191 8.63 8.60 -16.52
CA LYS A 191 10.09 8.83 -16.46
C LYS A 191 10.60 9.29 -15.09
N ILE A 192 9.93 8.86 -14.03
CA ILE A 192 10.38 8.96 -12.64
C ILE A 192 11.28 7.73 -12.36
N PRO A 193 12.34 7.84 -11.55
CA PRO A 193 13.11 6.67 -11.11
C PRO A 193 12.19 5.62 -10.47
N LEU A 194 12.28 4.37 -10.94
CA LEU A 194 11.49 3.25 -10.41
C LEU A 194 12.41 2.18 -9.83
N LYS A 195 12.00 1.61 -8.70
CA LYS A 195 12.65 0.45 -8.09
C LYS A 195 11.62 -0.66 -7.94
N LEU A 196 11.74 -1.71 -8.73
CA LEU A 196 10.86 -2.88 -8.61
C LEU A 196 11.41 -3.87 -7.59
N ILE A 197 10.50 -4.39 -6.76
CA ILE A 197 10.70 -5.50 -5.84
C ILE A 197 9.83 -6.66 -6.38
N PRO A 198 10.35 -7.46 -7.33
CA PRO A 198 9.58 -8.51 -7.99
C PRO A 198 9.55 -9.80 -7.17
N LEU A 199 8.73 -10.76 -7.63
CA LEU A 199 8.67 -12.12 -7.10
C LEU A 199 10.04 -12.82 -7.10
N ASP A 200 10.95 -12.48 -8.02
CA ASP A 200 12.33 -12.98 -8.04
C ASP A 200 13.05 -12.76 -6.70
N VAL A 201 12.74 -11.65 -6.01
CA VAL A 201 13.34 -11.26 -4.73
C VAL A 201 12.50 -11.78 -3.58
N THR A 202 11.19 -11.53 -3.59
CA THR A 202 10.33 -11.84 -2.44
C THR A 202 10.18 -13.34 -2.19
N ASN A 203 10.22 -14.17 -3.23
CA ASN A 203 10.22 -15.63 -3.10
C ASN A 203 11.44 -16.18 -2.35
N GLN A 204 12.54 -15.42 -2.23
CA GLN A 204 13.75 -15.83 -1.51
C GLN A 204 13.68 -15.54 0.00
N LEU A 205 12.64 -14.84 0.47
CA LEU A 205 12.49 -14.41 1.86
C LEU A 205 11.20 -14.95 2.48
N PRO A 206 11.04 -16.29 2.59
CA PRO A 206 9.82 -16.87 3.13
C PRO A 206 9.64 -16.54 4.62
N VAL A 207 8.42 -16.19 5.01
CA VAL A 207 8.01 -16.15 6.43
C VAL A 207 7.91 -17.60 6.92
N THR A 208 8.87 -18.02 7.73
CA THR A 208 8.94 -19.40 8.24
C THR A 208 8.25 -19.54 9.60
N LYS A 209 7.88 -20.77 9.96
CA LYS A 209 7.35 -21.05 11.31
C LYS A 209 8.35 -20.68 12.41
N ASP A 210 9.63 -20.94 12.19
CA ASP A 210 10.68 -20.60 13.15
C ASP A 210 10.75 -19.08 13.38
N PHE A 211 10.59 -18.28 12.31
CA PHE A 211 10.52 -16.83 12.42
C PHE A 211 9.29 -16.38 13.21
N LEU A 212 8.12 -16.98 12.97
CA LEU A 212 6.90 -16.68 13.73
C LEU A 212 7.06 -17.04 15.22
N THR A 213 7.64 -18.20 15.54
CA THR A 213 7.94 -18.59 16.92
C THR A 213 8.92 -17.63 17.60
N LEU A 214 9.91 -17.12 16.86
CA LEU A 214 10.82 -16.10 17.38
C LEU A 214 10.08 -14.80 17.70
N LEU A 215 9.16 -14.35 16.84
CA LEU A 215 8.36 -13.15 17.10
C LEU A 215 7.49 -13.31 18.36
N GLU A 216 6.79 -14.44 18.52
CA GLU A 216 5.98 -14.73 19.71
C GLU A 216 6.80 -14.77 21.01
N ALA A 217 8.06 -15.23 20.94
CA ALA A 217 8.93 -15.27 22.11
C ALA A 217 9.45 -13.88 22.54
N ASN A 218 9.35 -12.88 21.67
CA ASN A 218 9.83 -11.50 21.90
C ASN A 218 8.69 -10.46 22.00
N SER A 219 7.43 -10.90 21.94
CA SER A 219 6.22 -10.06 22.11
C SER A 219 5.77 -9.93 23.56
#